data_AF-A0A9D9EMC4-F1
#
_entry.id   AF-A0A9D9EMC4-F1
#
_cell.length_a   1.000
_cell.length_b   1.000
_cell.length_c   1.000
_cell.angle_alpha   90.00
_cell.angle_beta   90.00
_cell.angle_gamma   90.00
#
_symmetry.space_group_name_H-M   'P 1'
#
loop_
_entity.id
_entity.type
_entity.pdbx_description
1 polymer ?
#
loop_
_entity_poly.entity_id
_entity_poly.type
_entity_poly.pdbx_seq_one_letter_code
_entity_poly.pdbx_strand_id
1 'polypeptide(L)'
;AASPPGTAAGSAPSPDAVRTQASGRGLSYQEEKQRRAARRKLEREEERLLASISAEEAQIAQLQQELDQPAVYADREKSRAVQQEIDARRETLAALTASWEEISAQLL
;
A
#
# COMPACT_ATOMS: atom_id res chain seq x y z
N ALA A 1 38.46 63.17 20.75
CA ALA A 1 38.27 62.28 19.59
C ALA A 1 37.01 61.44 19.83
N ALA A 2 36.17 61.35 18.80
CA ALA A 2 35.18 60.32 18.44
C ALA A 2 34.15 59.79 19.48
N SER A 3 32.88 60.23 19.29
CA SER A 3 31.66 59.48 18.91
C SER A 3 31.14 58.21 19.67
N PRO A 4 29.80 57.95 19.62
CA PRO A 4 29.00 57.29 20.67
C PRO A 4 28.53 55.85 20.28
N PRO A 5 27.63 55.15 21.04
CA PRO A 5 27.46 53.70 20.97
C PRO A 5 26.64 53.27 19.74
N GLY A 6 27.10 52.21 19.09
CA GLY A 6 26.42 51.59 17.95
C GLY A 6 25.20 50.79 18.41
N THR A 7 24.02 51.37 18.18
CA THR A 7 22.74 50.65 18.18
C THR A 7 22.78 49.63 17.04
N ALA A 8 22.93 48.35 17.37
CA ALA A 8 22.79 47.26 16.42
C ALA A 8 21.31 47.16 16.01
N ALA A 9 20.96 47.85 14.93
CA ALA A 9 19.69 47.69 14.24
C ALA A 9 19.65 46.26 13.66
N GLY A 10 18.90 45.38 14.32
CA GLY A 10 18.51 44.10 13.76
C GLY A 10 17.79 44.34 12.44
N SER A 11 18.39 43.88 11.35
CA SER A 11 17.81 43.93 10.02
C SER A 11 16.54 43.07 10.04
N ALA A 12 15.38 43.71 10.16
CA ALA A 12 14.10 43.04 10.09
C ALA A 12 13.93 42.48 8.66
N PRO A 13 13.59 41.20 8.48
CA PRO A 13 13.41 40.64 7.15
C PRO A 13 12.25 41.36 6.45
N SER A 14 12.49 41.81 5.22
CA SER A 14 11.49 42.47 4.39
C SER A 14 10.20 41.63 4.27
N PRO A 15 9.01 42.26 4.28
CA PRO A 15 7.72 41.56 4.25
C PRO A 15 7.54 40.65 3.01
N ASP A 16 8.22 40.97 1.91
CA ASP A 16 8.27 40.15 0.69
C ASP A 16 8.98 38.80 0.89
N ALA A 17 10.05 38.78 1.68
CA ALA A 17 10.78 37.55 1.99
C ALA A 17 9.95 36.63 2.92
N VAL A 18 9.19 37.22 3.84
CA VAL A 18 8.27 36.48 4.72
C VAL A 18 7.10 35.89 3.94
N ARG A 19 6.54 36.64 2.98
CA ARG A 19 5.41 36.19 2.14
C ARG A 19 5.81 35.05 1.20
N THR A 20 6.98 35.12 0.57
CA THR A 20 7.52 34.05 -0.30
C THR A 20 7.84 32.77 0.49
N GLN A 21 8.39 32.88 1.71
CA GLN A 21 8.67 31.69 2.52
C GLN A 21 7.40 31.03 3.07
N ALA A 22 6.32 31.79 3.31
CA ALA A 22 5.04 31.24 3.77
C ALA A 22 4.33 30.42 2.66
N SER A 23 4.36 30.89 1.42
CA SER A 23 3.78 30.17 0.27
C SER A 23 4.59 28.92 -0.11
N GLY A 24 5.93 28.98 -0.09
CA GLY A 24 6.79 27.81 -0.34
C GLY A 24 6.65 26.71 0.73
N ARG A 25 6.52 27.08 2.02
CA ARG A 25 6.23 26.12 3.10
C ARG A 25 4.82 25.52 3.00
N GLY A 26 3.83 26.29 2.56
CA GLY A 26 2.46 25.81 2.36
C GLY A 26 2.33 24.80 1.21
N LEU A 27 3.06 25.01 0.10
CA LEU A 27 3.13 24.07 -1.02
C LEU A 27 3.80 22.76 -0.59
N SER A 28 4.96 22.84 0.07
CA SER A 28 5.67 21.67 0.59
C SER A 28 4.83 20.85 1.59
N TYR A 29 4.07 21.51 2.47
CA TYR A 29 3.18 20.82 3.41
C TYR A 29 2.02 20.08 2.72
N GLN A 30 1.40 20.69 1.70
CA GLN A 30 0.34 20.04 0.94
C GLN A 30 0.88 18.85 0.14
N GLU A 31 2.03 18.99 -0.51
CA GLU A 31 2.70 17.90 -1.22
C GLU A 31 3.06 16.75 -0.28
N GLU A 32 3.61 17.06 0.90
CA GLU A 32 3.96 16.05 1.90
C GLU A 32 2.72 15.35 2.46
N LYS A 33 1.64 16.09 2.72
CA LYS A 33 0.35 15.52 3.12
C LYS A 33 -0.20 14.58 2.05
N GLN A 34 -0.13 14.95 0.77
CA GLN A 34 -0.59 14.13 -0.33
C GLN A 34 0.24 12.85 -0.48
N ARG A 35 1.58 12.94 -0.37
CA ARG A 35 2.46 11.76 -0.36
C ARG A 35 2.12 10.80 0.78
N ARG A 36 1.92 11.31 1.99
CA ARG A 36 1.51 10.50 3.15
C ARG A 36 0.12 9.88 2.98
N ALA A 37 -0.80 10.56 2.31
CA ALA A 37 -2.12 10.01 2.03
C ALA A 37 -2.07 8.92 0.95
N ALA A 38 -1.28 9.11 -0.10
CA ALA A 38 -1.06 8.10 -1.14
C ALA A 38 -0.41 6.85 -0.56
N ARG A 39 0.65 7.00 0.25
CA ARG A 39 1.32 5.88 0.92
C ARG A 39 0.36 5.07 1.81
N ARG A 40 -0.44 5.74 2.64
CA ARG A 40 -1.48 5.09 3.47
C ARG A 40 -2.59 4.40 2.69
N LYS A 41 -2.80 4.76 1.42
CA LYS A 41 -3.75 4.02 0.55
C LYS A 41 -3.10 2.76 0.02
N LEU A 42 -1.86 2.85 -0.44
CA LEU A 42 -1.08 1.71 -0.91
C LEU A 42 -0.87 0.67 0.22
N GLU A 43 -0.49 1.10 1.42
CA GLU A 43 -0.34 0.21 2.60
C GLU A 43 -1.65 -0.54 2.93
N ARG A 44 -2.80 0.14 2.90
CA ARG A 44 -4.09 -0.50 3.16
C ARG A 44 -4.48 -1.48 2.06
N GLU A 45 -4.15 -1.18 0.81
CA GLU A 45 -4.41 -2.09 -0.30
C GLU A 45 -3.47 -3.30 -0.24
N GLU A 46 -2.21 -3.11 0.15
CA GLU A 46 -1.25 -4.18 0.43
C GLU A 46 -1.78 -5.14 1.51
N GLU A 47 -2.22 -4.61 2.66
CA GLU A 47 -2.83 -5.41 3.74
C GLU A 47 -4.06 -6.19 3.26
N ARG A 48 -4.92 -5.54 2.47
CA ARG A 48 -6.12 -6.17 1.90
C ARG A 48 -5.77 -7.30 0.94
N LEU A 49 -4.77 -7.10 0.07
CA LEU A 49 -4.31 -8.11 -0.87
C LEU A 49 -3.71 -9.30 -0.12
N LEU A 50 -2.86 -9.07 0.88
CA LEU A 50 -2.29 -10.13 1.72
C LEU A 50 -3.38 -10.93 2.44
N ALA A 51 -4.41 -10.27 2.98
CA ALA A 51 -5.55 -10.95 3.58
C ALA A 51 -6.32 -11.81 2.55
N SER A 52 -6.44 -11.33 1.32
CA SER A 52 -7.14 -12.04 0.23
C SER A 52 -6.32 -13.25 -0.27
N ILE A 53 -5.01 -13.10 -0.39
CA ILE A 53 -4.05 -14.17 -0.71
C ILE A 53 -4.17 -15.28 0.34
N SER A 54 -4.08 -14.92 1.63
CA SER A 54 -4.20 -15.89 2.72
C SER A 54 -5.55 -16.62 2.73
N ALA A 55 -6.63 -15.91 2.40
CA ALA A 55 -7.95 -16.53 2.28
C ALA A 55 -8.02 -17.53 1.13
N GLU A 56 -7.50 -17.19 -0.06
CA GLU A 56 -7.49 -18.12 -1.20
C GLU A 56 -6.60 -19.34 -0.94
N GLU A 57 -5.44 -19.16 -0.31
CA GLU A 57 -4.58 -20.28 0.11
C GLU A 57 -5.31 -21.25 1.06
N ALA A 58 -6.05 -20.70 2.04
CA ALA A 58 -6.84 -21.52 2.96
C ALA A 58 -7.97 -22.27 2.24
N GLN A 59 -8.65 -21.63 1.29
CA GLN A 59 -9.70 -22.27 0.48
C GLN A 59 -9.14 -23.39 -0.40
N ILE A 60 -7.99 -23.16 -1.04
CA ILE A 60 -7.30 -24.19 -1.82
C ILE A 60 -6.94 -25.38 -0.93
N ALA A 61 -6.38 -25.13 0.25
CA ALA A 61 -6.02 -26.19 1.20
C ALA A 61 -7.25 -26.99 1.66
N GLN A 62 -8.38 -26.32 1.92
CA GLN A 62 -9.62 -26.98 2.27
C GLN A 62 -10.14 -27.89 1.14
N LEU A 63 -10.19 -27.38 -0.10
CA LEU A 63 -10.63 -28.16 -1.26
C LEU A 63 -9.71 -29.36 -1.55
N GLN A 64 -8.41 -29.21 -1.31
CA GLN A 64 -7.46 -30.31 -1.38
C GLN A 64 -7.76 -31.40 -0.33
N GLN A 65 -8.07 -31.01 0.90
CA GLN A 65 -8.50 -31.97 1.94
C GLN A 65 -9.82 -32.65 1.58
N GLU A 66 -10.73 -31.96 0.90
CA GLU A 66 -11.98 -32.56 0.40
C GLU A 66 -11.71 -33.62 -0.67
N LEU A 67 -10.74 -33.41 -1.57
CA LEU A 67 -10.33 -34.41 -2.56
C LEU A 67 -9.74 -35.68 -1.93
N ASP A 68 -9.06 -35.55 -0.80
CA ASP A 68 -8.52 -36.69 -0.06
C ASP A 68 -9.61 -37.55 0.59
N GLN A 69 -10.87 -37.11 0.60
CA GLN A 69 -11.97 -37.89 1.16
C GLN A 69 -12.45 -38.99 0.21
N PRO A 70 -12.63 -40.24 0.71
CA PRO A 70 -13.17 -41.36 -0.05
C PRO A 70 -14.49 -41.15 -0.76
N ALA A 71 -15.37 -40.35 -0.18
CA ALA A 71 -16.66 -40.03 -0.77
C ALA A 71 -16.55 -39.11 -2.00
N VAL A 72 -15.45 -38.35 -2.13
CA VAL A 72 -15.24 -37.36 -3.19
C VAL A 72 -14.41 -37.95 -4.33
N TYR A 73 -13.32 -38.67 -4.05
CA TYR A 73 -12.53 -39.30 -5.13
C TYR A 73 -13.27 -40.49 -5.79
N ALA A 74 -14.21 -41.13 -5.10
CA ALA A 74 -15.03 -42.19 -5.66
C ALA A 74 -16.04 -41.67 -6.69
N ASP A 75 -16.34 -40.37 -6.66
CA ASP A 75 -17.24 -39.67 -7.58
C ASP A 75 -16.40 -38.80 -8.53
N ARG A 76 -16.14 -39.32 -9.73
CA ARG A 76 -15.27 -38.67 -10.71
C ARG A 76 -15.76 -37.28 -11.13
N GLU A 77 -17.06 -37.04 -11.14
CA GLU A 77 -17.60 -35.72 -11.50
C GLU A 77 -17.33 -34.71 -10.39
N LYS A 78 -17.54 -35.09 -9.12
CA LYS A 78 -17.22 -34.24 -7.98
C LYS A 78 -15.73 -33.96 -7.87
N SER A 79 -14.88 -34.98 -7.99
CA SER A 79 -13.44 -34.80 -7.98
C SER A 79 -12.97 -33.84 -9.08
N ARG A 80 -13.53 -33.94 -10.29
CA ARG A 80 -13.22 -33.02 -11.38
C ARG A 80 -13.67 -31.60 -11.09
N ALA A 81 -14.87 -31.41 -10.53
CA ALA A 81 -15.38 -30.09 -10.18
C ALA A 81 -14.52 -29.41 -9.11
N VAL A 82 -14.15 -30.14 -8.05
CA VAL A 82 -13.26 -29.62 -6.99
C VAL A 82 -11.88 -29.27 -7.56
N GLN A 83 -11.33 -30.10 -8.45
CA GLN A 83 -10.05 -29.80 -9.09
C GLN A 83 -10.11 -28.54 -9.97
N GLN A 84 -11.20 -28.34 -10.71
CA GLN A 84 -11.41 -27.12 -11.51
C GLN A 84 -11.52 -25.88 -10.62
N GLU A 85 -12.18 -25.99 -9.46
CA GLU A 85 -12.26 -24.89 -8.50
C GLU A 85 -10.88 -24.57 -7.90
N ILE A 86 -10.09 -25.58 -7.55
CA ILE A 86 -8.70 -25.39 -7.09
C ILE A 86 -7.88 -24.65 -8.14
N ASP A 87 -8.00 -25.03 -9.42
CA ASP A 87 -7.24 -24.41 -10.50
C ASP A 87 -7.65 -22.95 -10.71
N ALA A 88 -8.96 -22.64 -10.72
CA ALA A 88 -9.46 -21.27 -10.80
C ALA A 88 -9.03 -20.39 -9.62
N ARG A 89 -8.99 -20.96 -8.41
CA ARG A 89 -8.51 -20.26 -7.21
C ARG A 89 -7.01 -20.01 -7.26
N ARG A 90 -6.22 -20.95 -7.81
CA ARG A 90 -4.78 -20.77 -8.04
C ARG A 90 -4.48 -19.66 -9.04
N GLU A 91 -5.28 -19.55 -10.10
CA GLU A 91 -5.19 -18.43 -11.05
C GLU A 91 -5.50 -17.10 -10.35
N THR A 92 -6.53 -17.06 -9.52
CA THR A 92 -6.89 -15.89 -8.71
C THR A 92 -5.78 -15.52 -7.73
N LEU A 93 -5.23 -16.51 -7.02
CA LEU A 93 -4.10 -16.35 -6.10
C LEU A 93 -2.89 -15.75 -6.82
N ALA A 94 -2.53 -16.26 -8.01
CA ALA A 94 -1.43 -15.71 -8.80
C ALA A 94 -1.67 -14.24 -9.19
N ALA A 95 -2.90 -13.88 -9.59
CA ALA A 95 -3.25 -12.50 -9.93
C ALA A 95 -3.21 -11.56 -8.72
N LEU A 96 -3.67 -12.03 -7.54
CA LEU A 96 -3.60 -11.27 -6.29
C LEU A 96 -2.14 -11.06 -5.86
N THR A 97 -1.31 -12.10 -5.94
CA THR A 97 0.13 -12.02 -5.63
C THR A 97 0.84 -11.03 -6.56
N ALA A 98 0.59 -11.09 -7.87
CA ALA A 98 1.14 -10.12 -8.82
C ALA A 98 0.71 -8.67 -8.50
N SER A 99 -0.55 -8.47 -8.11
CA SER A 99 -1.05 -7.15 -7.70
C SER A 99 -0.38 -6.66 -6.41
N TRP A 100 -0.14 -7.57 -5.46
CA TRP A 100 0.59 -7.25 -4.23
C TRP A 100 2.05 -6.89 -4.51
N GLU A 101 2.73 -7.63 -5.40
CA GLU A 101 4.10 -7.33 -5.81
C GLU A 101 4.21 -5.94 -6.43
N GLU A 102 3.24 -5.54 -7.27
CA GLU A 102 3.20 -4.20 -7.86
C GLU A 102 3.02 -3.10 -6.81
N ILE A 103 2.11 -3.29 -5.85
CA ILE A 103 1.89 -2.30 -4.77
C ILE A 103 3.09 -2.24 -3.84
N SER A 104 3.68 -3.39 -3.51
CA SER A 104 4.88 -3.48 -2.67
C SER A 104 6.06 -2.76 -3.34
N ALA A 105 6.23 -2.93 -4.65
CA ALA A 105 7.25 -2.21 -5.41
C ALA A 105 7.06 -0.69 -5.41
N GLN A 106 5.81 -0.20 -5.32
CA GLN A 106 5.52 1.24 -5.19
C GLN A 106 5.77 1.80 -3.78
N LEU A 107 5.86 0.92 -2.76
CA LEU A 107 6.08 1.29 -1.37
C LEU A 107 7.56 1.29 -0.95
N LEU A 108 8.42 0.64 -1.74
CA LEU A 108 9.89 0.65 -1.63
C LEU A 108 10.48 2.04 -1.95
#